data_AF-A0A954PPD2-F1
#
_entry.id   AF-A0A954PPD2-F1
#
_cell.length_a   1.000
_cell.length_b   1.000
_cell.length_c   1.000
_cell.angle_alpha   90.00
_cell.angle_beta   90.00
_cell.angle_gamma   90.00
#
_symmetry.space_group_name_H-M   'P 1'
#
loop_
_entity.id
_entity.type
_entity.pdbx_description
1 polymer ?
#
loop_
_entity_poly.entity_id
_entity_poly.type
_entity_poly.pdbx_seq_one_letter_code
_entity_poly.pdbx_strand_id
1 'polypeptide(L)'
;MTFQVDISQYCGPLELLLHIVRREEIPIRDIPLAKITNQYLEYLEVLVEMAIDDVAEFIDIASVLVEMKAKQALPTPEAEQGEGETPALRDETDDDLVARLIEYRRIRDASSILDEQGQRWQLRYPRLANDLP
;
A
#
# COMPACT_ATOMS: atom_id res chain seq x y z
N MET A 1 -19.38 -6.43 17.89
CA MET A 1 -18.20 -7.02 17.22
C MET A 1 -17.09 -6.00 17.33
N THR A 2 -16.09 -6.28 18.17
CA THR A 2 -14.93 -5.43 18.39
C THR A 2 -13.89 -5.75 17.32
N PHE A 3 -13.67 -4.80 16.40
CA PHE A 3 -12.55 -4.88 15.45
C PHE A 3 -11.28 -4.49 16.21
N GLN A 4 -10.48 -5.50 16.55
CA GLN A 4 -9.13 -5.29 17.04
C GLN A 4 -8.24 -5.13 15.81
N VAL A 5 -7.96 -3.88 15.44
CA VAL A 5 -7.01 -3.56 14.38
C VAL A 5 -5.64 -3.57 15.04
N ASP A 6 -4.89 -4.64 14.80
CA ASP A 6 -3.53 -4.80 15.30
C ASP A 6 -2.58 -4.06 14.34
N ILE A 7 -2.28 -2.80 14.65
CA ILE A 7 -1.49 -1.92 13.78
C ILE A 7 0.01 -2.29 13.82
N SER A 8 0.39 -3.23 14.71
CA SER A 8 1.75 -3.77 14.87
C SER A 8 2.23 -4.67 13.71
N GLN A 9 1.38 -4.95 12.70
CA GLN A 9 1.64 -5.96 11.66
C GLN A 9 2.05 -5.43 10.29
N TYR A 10 2.10 -4.11 10.06
CA TYR A 10 2.42 -3.58 8.73
C TYR A 10 3.92 -3.31 8.60
N CYS A 11 4.58 -3.96 7.64
CA CYS A 11 5.98 -3.76 7.28
C CYS A 11 6.18 -2.48 6.42
N GLY A 12 5.55 -1.37 6.81
CA GLY A 12 5.73 -0.05 6.19
C GLY A 12 4.50 0.55 5.50
N PRO A 13 4.64 1.76 4.93
CA PRO A 13 3.52 2.57 4.45
C PRO A 13 2.85 2.05 3.17
N LEU A 14 3.62 1.41 2.28
CA LEU A 14 3.07 0.79 1.06
C LEU A 14 2.19 -0.42 1.38
N GLU A 15 2.52 -1.17 2.45
CA GLU A 15 1.69 -2.29 2.88
C GLU A 15 0.36 -1.81 3.45
N LEU A 16 0.38 -0.73 4.25
CA LEU A 16 -0.83 -0.09 4.75
C LEU A 16 -1.72 0.38 3.59
N LEU A 17 -1.15 1.00 2.55
CA LEU A 17 -1.90 1.38 1.35
C LEU A 17 -2.51 0.17 0.64
N LEU A 18 -1.76 -0.91 0.45
CA LEU A 18 -2.30 -2.13 -0.13
C LEU A 18 -3.42 -2.75 0.72
N HIS A 19 -3.30 -2.68 2.05
CA HIS A 19 -4.34 -3.12 2.96
C HIS A 19 -5.63 -2.33 2.77
N ILE A 20 -5.54 -0.99 2.73
CA ILE A 20 -6.66 -0.09 2.48
C ILE A 20 -7.32 -0.39 1.12
N VAL A 21 -6.52 -0.50 0.04
CA VAL A 21 -7.02 -0.78 -1.31
C VAL A 21 -7.76 -2.12 -1.36
N ARG A 22 -7.22 -3.17 -0.71
CA ARG A 22 -7.86 -4.49 -0.64
C ARG A 22 -9.15 -4.47 0.16
N ARG A 23 -9.19 -3.76 1.29
CA ARG A 23 -10.37 -3.66 2.15
C ARG A 23 -11.55 -3.03 1.43
N GLU A 24 -11.27 -2.06 0.56
CA GLU A 24 -12.28 -1.33 -0.20
C GLU A 24 -12.70 -2.04 -1.50
N GLU A 25 -12.10 -3.20 -1.81
CA GLU A 25 -12.32 -3.95 -3.06
C GLU A 25 -12.06 -3.12 -4.34
N ILE A 26 -11.18 -2.12 -4.22
CA ILE A 26 -10.88 -1.19 -5.30
C ILE A 26 -9.75 -1.76 -6.16
N PRO A 27 -9.87 -1.74 -7.51
CA PRO A 27 -8.74 -2.05 -8.37
C PRO A 27 -7.59 -1.08 -8.10
N ILE A 28 -6.36 -1.58 -7.93
CA ILE A 28 -5.16 -0.72 -7.70
C ILE A 28 -4.99 0.34 -8.81
N ARG A 29 -5.53 0.07 -10.01
CA ARG A 29 -5.50 1.00 -11.14
C ARG A 29 -6.56 2.10 -11.08
N ASP A 30 -7.59 1.97 -10.25
CA ASP A 30 -8.74 2.88 -10.21
C ASP A 30 -8.90 3.51 -8.82
N ILE A 31 -7.78 3.72 -8.12
CA ILE A 31 -7.74 4.25 -6.75
C ILE A 31 -8.38 5.65 -6.67
N PRO A 32 -9.49 5.83 -5.92
CA PRO A 32 -10.03 7.14 -5.59
C PRO A 32 -9.14 7.78 -4.54
N LEU A 33 -8.24 8.65 -5.00
CA LEU A 33 -7.19 9.24 -4.21
C LEU A 33 -7.72 9.93 -2.94
N ALA A 34 -8.79 10.73 -3.07
CA ALA A 34 -9.41 11.40 -1.93
C ALA A 34 -9.85 10.45 -0.81
N LYS A 35 -10.37 9.27 -1.15
CA LYS A 35 -10.84 8.28 -0.18
C LYS A 35 -9.65 7.59 0.50
N ILE A 36 -8.66 7.18 -0.28
CA ILE A 36 -7.48 6.49 0.25
C ILE A 36 -6.63 7.42 1.12
N THR A 37 -6.42 8.68 0.70
CA THR A 37 -5.69 9.67 1.50
C THR A 37 -6.36 9.88 2.86
N ASN A 38 -7.69 10.02 2.92
CA ASN A 38 -8.38 10.20 4.19
C ASN A 38 -8.22 8.99 5.12
N GLN A 39 -8.39 7.77 4.58
CA GLN A 39 -8.21 6.55 5.39
C GLN A 39 -6.76 6.38 5.84
N TYR A 40 -5.79 6.70 4.99
CA TYR A 40 -4.38 6.64 5.34
C TYR A 40 -4.05 7.58 6.50
N LEU A 41 -4.56 8.81 6.48
CA LEU A 41 -4.39 9.79 7.55
C LEU A 41 -5.05 9.33 8.86
N GLU A 42 -6.24 8.74 8.80
CA GLU A 42 -6.91 8.16 9.98
C GLU A 42 -6.06 7.06 10.64
N TYR A 43 -5.46 6.18 9.85
CA TYR A 43 -4.52 5.18 10.36
C TYR A 43 -3.23 5.80 10.92
N LEU A 44 -2.73 6.86 10.29
CA LEU A 44 -1.53 7.56 10.73
C LEU A 44 -1.74 8.23 12.09
N GLU A 45 -2.92 8.81 12.35
CA GLU A 45 -3.25 9.37 13.65
C GLU A 45 -3.16 8.32 14.76
N VAL A 46 -3.71 7.11 14.53
CA VAL A 46 -3.63 6.02 15.51
C VAL A 46 -2.18 5.54 15.69
N LEU A 47 -1.39 5.47 14.61
CA LEU A 47 0.03 5.11 14.67
C LEU A 47 0.85 6.09 15.54
N VAL A 48 0.57 7.40 15.40
CA VAL A 48 1.19 8.46 16.20
C VAL A 48 0.79 8.34 17.67
N GLU A 49 -0.49 8.09 17.96
CA GLU A 49 -0.97 7.90 19.33
C GLU A 49 -0.35 6.68 20.02
N MET A 50 -0.03 5.63 19.25
CA MET A 50 0.63 4.44 19.74
C MET A 50 2.16 4.58 19.91
N ALA A 51 2.74 5.74 19.58
CA ALA A 51 4.16 6.04 19.69
C ALA A 51 5.08 5.01 19.00
N ILE A 52 4.72 4.59 17.79
CA ILE A 52 5.56 3.69 17.00
C ILE A 52 6.85 4.43 16.58
N ASP A 53 8.01 3.79 16.73
CA ASP A 53 9.32 4.42 16.48
C ASP A 53 9.53 4.83 15.00
N ASP A 54 8.86 4.17 14.04
CA ASP A 54 9.10 4.31 12.59
C ASP A 54 8.04 5.14 11.84
N VAL A 55 7.38 6.11 12.49
CA VAL A 55 6.30 6.91 11.86
C VAL A 55 6.80 7.85 10.74
N ALA A 56 8.11 8.17 10.70
CA ALA A 56 8.66 9.12 9.74
C ALA A 56 8.37 8.73 8.27
N GLU A 57 8.52 7.45 7.92
CA GLU A 57 8.26 6.95 6.56
C GLU A 57 6.77 7.06 6.17
N PHE A 58 5.87 6.97 7.16
CA PHE A 58 4.45 7.13 6.96
C PHE A 58 4.08 8.59 6.69
N ILE A 59 4.76 9.53 7.35
CA ILE A 59 4.56 10.97 7.12
C ILE A 59 5.01 11.36 5.70
N ASP A 60 6.11 10.79 5.20
CA ASP A 60 6.57 11.02 3.83
C ASP A 60 5.49 10.62 2.82
N ILE A 61 4.91 9.42 2.95
CA ILE A 61 3.83 8.96 2.06
C ILE A 61 2.54 9.76 2.27
N ALA A 62 2.21 10.16 3.50
CA ALA A 62 1.06 11.03 3.77
C ALA A 62 1.19 12.37 3.03
N SER A 63 2.40 12.95 3.01
CA SER A 63 2.66 14.23 2.35
C SER A 63 2.40 14.14 0.84
N VAL A 64 2.86 13.05 0.21
CA VAL A 64 2.66 12.76 -1.21
C VAL A 64 1.16 12.60 -1.51
N LEU A 65 0.44 11.85 -0.69
CA LEU A 65 -1.00 11.62 -0.87
C LEU A 65 -1.84 12.90 -0.71
N VAL A 66 -1.44 13.80 0.20
CA VAL A 66 -2.10 15.10 0.40
C VAL A 66 -1.81 16.03 -0.77
N GLU A 67 -0.56 16.06 -1.26
CA GLU A 67 -0.18 16.85 -2.43
C GLU A 67 -0.98 16.43 -3.66
N MET A 68 -1.03 15.13 -3.95
CA MET A 68 -1.80 14.58 -5.07
C MET A 68 -3.30 14.92 -4.94
N LYS A 69 -3.87 14.78 -3.73
CA LYS A 69 -5.28 15.12 -3.47
C LYS A 69 -5.56 16.61 -3.70
N ALA A 70 -4.64 17.48 -3.28
CA ALA A 70 -4.77 18.92 -3.47
C ALA A 70 -4.70 19.29 -4.96
N LYS A 71 -3.75 18.70 -5.71
CA LYS A 71 -3.63 18.88 -7.17
C LYS A 71 -4.90 18.45 -7.91
N GLN A 72 -5.45 17.28 -7.57
CA GLN A 72 -6.68 16.78 -8.18
C GLN A 72 -7.91 17.66 -7.88
N ALA A 73 -7.91 18.35 -6.74
CA ALA A 73 -9.00 19.24 -6.35
C ALA A 73 -8.91 20.64 -7.01
N LEU A 74 -7.77 21.00 -7.59
CA LEU A 74 -7.59 22.30 -8.25
C LEU A 74 -8.26 22.29 -9.64
N PRO A 75 -8.98 23.35 -10.01
CA PRO A 75 -9.53 23.49 -11.35
C PRO A 75 -8.40 23.70 -12.37
N THR A 76 -8.31 22.80 -13.35
CA THR A 76 -7.39 22.96 -14.50
C THR A 76 -7.91 24.09 -15.40
N PRO A 77 -7.05 25.05 -15.83
CA PRO A 77 -7.47 26.20 -16.64
C PRO A 77 -8.05 25.84 -18.02
N GLU A 78 -8.00 24.57 -18.44
CA GLU A 78 -8.62 24.08 -19.66
C GLU A 78 -10.15 23.86 -19.53
N ALA A 79 -10.71 23.89 -18.31
CA ALA A 79 -12.14 23.70 -18.08
C ALA A 79 -13.03 24.89 -18.51
N GLU A 80 -12.45 26.01 -18.95
CA GLU A 80 -13.22 27.19 -19.42
C GLU A 80 -13.55 27.17 -20.92
N GLN A 81 -13.08 26.18 -21.70
CA GLN A 81 -13.39 26.09 -23.13
C GLN A 81 -13.97 24.74 -23.53
N GLY A 82 -15.27 24.58 -23.32
CA GLY A 82 -16.13 23.75 -24.18
C GLY A 82 -16.27 22.28 -23.79
N GLU A 83 -17.52 21.90 -23.50
CA GLU A 83 -18.16 20.60 -23.69
C GLU A 83 -17.26 19.35 -23.79
N GLY A 84 -17.16 18.63 -22.68
CA GLY A 84 -16.71 17.25 -22.65
C GLY A 84 -16.29 16.87 -21.25
N GLU A 85 -17.00 15.93 -20.64
CA GLU A 85 -16.56 15.24 -19.42
C GLU A 85 -15.17 14.63 -19.68
N THR A 86 -14.10 15.37 -19.37
CA THR A 86 -12.76 14.81 -19.36
C THR A 86 -12.62 14.00 -18.07
N PRO A 87 -12.21 12.72 -18.15
CA PRO A 87 -11.89 11.98 -16.94
C PRO A 87 -10.74 12.72 -16.28
N ALA A 88 -10.88 13.00 -14.98
CA ALA A 88 -9.86 13.68 -14.17
C ALA A 88 -8.47 13.21 -14.60
N LEU A 89 -7.69 14.11 -15.18
CA LEU A 89 -6.37 13.83 -15.73
C LEU A 89 -5.55 13.20 -14.59
N ARG A 90 -5.27 11.91 -14.73
CA ARG A 90 -4.38 11.19 -13.82
C ARG A 90 -2.97 11.66 -14.14
N ASP A 91 -2.32 12.27 -13.17
CA ASP A 91 -1.03 12.92 -13.36
C ASP A 91 0.13 11.90 -13.30
N GLU A 92 1.30 12.23 -13.83
CA GLU A 92 2.46 11.30 -13.87
C GLU A 92 2.87 10.81 -12.46
N THR A 93 2.61 11.64 -11.44
CA THR A 93 2.91 11.30 -10.03
C THR A 93 1.99 10.20 -9.50
N ASP A 94 0.71 10.21 -9.88
CA ASP A 94 -0.28 9.21 -9.46
C ASP A 94 0.08 7.83 -10.05
N ASP A 95 0.53 7.83 -11.31
CA ASP A 95 0.96 6.63 -12.01
C ASP A 95 2.23 6.02 -11.39
N ASP A 96 3.17 6.83 -10.88
CA ASP A 96 4.36 6.34 -10.17
C ASP A 96 4.01 5.62 -8.86
N LEU A 97 3.13 6.19 -8.03
CA LEU A 97 2.69 5.54 -6.79
C LEU A 97 1.97 4.22 -7.07
N VAL A 98 1.12 4.19 -8.09
CA VAL A 98 0.41 2.98 -8.53
C VAL A 98 1.40 1.91 -9.01
N ALA A 99 2.41 2.31 -9.78
CA ALA A 99 3.47 1.40 -10.24
C ALA A 99 4.24 0.81 -9.05
N ARG A 100 4.64 1.64 -8.08
CA ARG A 100 5.29 1.21 -6.84
C ARG A 100 4.43 0.23 -6.04
N LEU A 101 3.13 0.47 -5.92
CA LEU A 101 2.20 -0.43 -5.23
C LEU A 101 2.08 -1.79 -5.94
N ILE A 102 2.04 -1.80 -7.28
CA ILE A 102 2.01 -3.04 -8.08
C ILE A 102 3.31 -3.83 -7.91
N GLU A 103 4.45 -3.15 -7.97
CA GLU A 103 5.77 -3.77 -7.80
C GLU A 103 5.93 -4.36 -6.40
N TYR A 104 5.63 -3.58 -5.36
CA TYR A 104 5.68 -4.05 -3.98
C TYR A 104 4.78 -5.27 -3.78
N ARG A 105 3.53 -5.22 -4.29
CA ARG A 105 2.60 -6.36 -4.23
C ARG A 105 3.22 -7.61 -4.85
N ARG A 106 3.83 -7.48 -6.03
CA ARG A 106 4.46 -8.61 -6.73
C ARG A 106 5.59 -9.22 -5.90
N ILE A 107 6.45 -8.39 -5.31
CA ILE A 107 7.57 -8.86 -4.48
C ILE A 107 7.05 -9.52 -3.19
N ARG A 108 6.04 -8.93 -2.55
CA ARG A 108 5.39 -9.48 -1.35
C ARG A 108 4.79 -10.85 -1.60
N ASP A 109 4.06 -10.99 -2.71
CA ASP A 109 3.42 -12.25 -3.10
C ASP A 109 4.48 -13.33 -3.41
N ALA A 110 5.56 -12.96 -4.12
CA ALA A 110 6.70 -13.85 -4.36
C ALA A 110 7.41 -14.27 -3.06
N SER A 111 7.60 -13.34 -2.12
CA SER A 111 8.21 -13.60 -0.82
C SER A 111 7.36 -14.57 0.01
N SER A 112 6.03 -14.43 -0.04
CA SER A 112 5.10 -15.34 0.63
C SER A 112 5.23 -16.77 0.11
N ILE A 113 5.33 -16.94 -1.22
CA ILE A 113 5.54 -18.25 -1.85
C ILE A 113 6.87 -18.88 -1.41
N LEU A 114 7.93 -18.07 -1.34
CA LEU A 114 9.25 -18.54 -0.89
C LEU A 114 9.24 -18.95 0.58
N ASP A 115 8.55 -18.20 1.43
CA ASP A 115 8.40 -18.54 2.85
C ASP A 115 7.66 -19.87 3.03
N GLU A 116 6.55 -20.09 2.33
CA GLU A 116 5.84 -21.37 2.31
C GLU A 116 6.71 -22.54 1.81
N GLN A 117 7.59 -22.29 0.84
CA GLN A 117 8.57 -23.29 0.39
C GLN A 117 9.61 -23.59 1.46
N GLY A 118 10.14 -22.56 2.13
CA GLY A 118 11.10 -22.67 3.22
C GLY A 118 10.55 -23.47 4.40
N GLN A 119 9.32 -23.16 4.83
CA GLN A 119 8.63 -23.89 5.89
C GLN A 119 8.47 -25.38 5.53
N ARG A 120 8.06 -25.68 4.29
CA ARG A 120 7.98 -27.07 3.80
C ARG A 120 9.33 -27.78 3.76
N TRP A 121 10.41 -27.06 3.46
CA TRP A 121 11.76 -27.61 3.46
C TRP A 121 12.27 -27.91 4.87
N GLN A 122 11.94 -27.08 5.87
CA GLN A 122 12.33 -27.33 7.27
C GLN A 122 11.73 -28.63 7.83
N LEU A 123 10.58 -29.06 7.32
CA LEU A 123 9.96 -30.33 7.68
C LEU A 123 10.63 -31.55 7.02
N ARG A 124 11.62 -31.35 6.14
CA ARG A 124 12.39 -32.44 5.53
C ARG A 124 13.61 -32.73 6.41
N TYR A 125 13.71 -33.97 6.89
CA TYR A 125 14.94 -34.48 7.50
C TYR A 125 15.82 -35.09 6.41
N PRO A 126 16.94 -34.44 6.01
CA PRO A 126 17.87 -35.05 5.08
C PRO A 126 18.55 -36.24 5.76
N ARG A 127 18.69 -37.35 5.04
CA ARG A 127 19.59 -38.42 5.47
C ARG A 127 21.02 -37.90 5.33
N LEU A 128 21.76 -37.82 6.42
CA LEU A 128 23.18 -37.52 6.38
C LEU A 128 23.90 -38.75 5.81
N ALA A 129 24.81 -38.53 4.86
CA ALA A 129 25.46 -39.59 4.09
C ALA A 129 26.32 -40.57 4.94
N ASN A 130 26.43 -40.36 6.25
CA ASN A 130 27.23 -41.14 7.18
C ASN A 130 26.44 -42.18 8.01
N ASP A 131 25.15 -42.42 7.72
CA ASP A 131 24.34 -43.43 8.42
C ASP A 131 24.47 -44.86 7.87
N LEU A 132 25.56 -45.19 7.17
CA LEU A 132 25.85 -46.58 6.73
C LEU A 132 26.91 -47.22 7.65
N PRO A 133 26.61 -48.40 8.25
CA PRO A 133 27.54 -49.14 9.11
C PRO A 133 28.71 -49.75 8.35
#